data_AF-A0A212L5U3-F1
#
_entry.id   AF-A0A212L5U3-F1
#
_cell.length_a   1.000
_cell.length_b   1.000
_cell.length_c   1.000
_cell.angle_alpha   90.00
_cell.angle_beta   90.00
_cell.angle_gamma   90.00
#
_symmetry.space_group_name_H-M   'P 1'
#
loop_
_entity.id
_entity.type
_entity.pdbx_description
1 polymer ?
#
loop_
_entity_poly.entity_id
_entity_poly.type
_entity_poly.pdbx_seq_one_letter_code
_entity_poly.pdbx_strand_id
1 'polypeptide(L)'
;MGELQDGKVNPPHYTGHRERLRERFRTGGDEAIADYELLELILFRSIPRQDVKPLAKELLAAFGSFAEVIGASEARLRTVKGIGEATILDFKVVHAASRRIARSGVVKRPVLSSWPAVIDYCRTAMAYEDREQFRVLFLDKKNQMIADEVQQTGTVDHTPVYPREVVKRALELAATALVLVHNHPSGDPAPSRADVTMTKQVIDAATPLGITVHDHIIIGRDGHASLRGLQLI
;
A
#
# COMPACT_ATOMS: atom_id res chain seq x y z
N MET A 1 -53.88 43.86 0.44
CA MET A 1 -52.45 43.77 0.79
C MET A 1 -52.27 42.50 1.61
N GLY A 2 -51.85 41.41 0.99
CA GLY A 2 -51.46 40.18 1.68
C GLY A 2 -49.96 39.99 1.43
N GLU A 3 -49.17 40.13 2.49
CA GLU A 3 -47.71 39.99 2.44
C GLU A 3 -47.34 38.53 2.12
N LEU A 4 -46.60 38.34 1.03
CA LEU A 4 -45.92 37.09 0.71
C LEU A 4 -44.72 36.97 1.66
N GLN A 5 -44.75 35.97 2.56
CA GLN A 5 -43.58 35.59 3.34
C GLN A 5 -42.56 34.92 2.41
N ASP A 6 -41.48 35.64 2.12
CA ASP A 6 -40.29 35.08 1.46
C ASP A 6 -39.68 33.99 2.35
N GLY A 7 -39.91 32.73 1.94
CA GLY A 7 -39.24 31.57 2.51
C GLY A 7 -37.74 31.64 2.24
N LYS A 8 -36.97 32.09 3.24
CA LYS A 8 -35.50 32.00 3.20
C LYS A 8 -35.10 30.53 3.16
N VAL A 9 -34.80 30.03 1.97
CA VAL A 9 -34.09 28.77 1.78
C VAL A 9 -32.70 28.95 2.36
N ASN A 10 -32.45 28.37 3.55
CA ASN A 10 -31.11 28.36 4.11
C ASN A 10 -30.16 27.66 3.12
N PRO A 11 -28.98 28.25 2.82
CA PRO A 11 -28.00 27.60 1.97
C PRO A 11 -27.69 26.22 2.53
N PRO A 12 -27.57 25.19 1.66
CA PRO A 12 -27.19 23.86 2.11
C PRO A 12 -25.90 23.91 2.94
N HIS A 13 -25.79 23.09 3.98
CA HIS A 13 -24.67 23.11 4.94
C HIS A 13 -23.28 22.94 4.28
N TYR A 14 -23.21 22.40 3.07
CA TYR A 14 -21.98 22.25 2.28
C TYR A 14 -21.49 23.54 1.60
N THR A 15 -22.27 24.62 1.63
CA THR A 15 -21.89 25.90 0.99
C THR A 15 -20.67 26.51 1.73
N GLY A 16 -19.58 26.75 1.00
CA GLY A 16 -18.30 27.23 1.54
C GLY A 16 -17.49 26.19 2.33
N HIS A 17 -17.97 24.94 2.45
CA HIS A 17 -17.29 23.86 3.18
C HIS A 17 -15.92 23.56 2.56
N ARG A 18 -15.84 23.54 1.22
CA ARG A 18 -14.61 23.31 0.46
C ARG A 18 -13.51 24.31 0.84
N GLU A 19 -13.85 25.59 0.90
CA GLU A 19 -12.92 26.67 1.24
C GLU A 19 -12.50 26.58 2.71
N ARG A 20 -13.46 26.38 3.62
CA ARG A 20 -13.19 26.21 5.06
C ARG A 20 -12.28 25.01 5.34
N LEU A 21 -12.52 23.88 4.67
CA LEU A 21 -11.73 22.67 4.84
C LEU A 21 -10.30 22.85 4.30
N ARG A 22 -10.13 23.49 3.14
CA ARG A 22 -8.81 23.86 2.61
C ARG A 22 -8.06 24.79 3.57
N GLU A 23 -8.75 25.75 4.15
CA GLU A 23 -8.12 26.69 5.09
C GLU A 23 -7.66 25.98 6.36
N ARG A 24 -8.50 25.13 6.94
CA ARG A 24 -8.12 24.35 8.13
C ARG A 24 -6.88 23.47 7.87
N PHE A 25 -6.79 22.84 6.69
CA PHE A 25 -5.59 22.09 6.31
C PHE A 25 -4.36 22.99 6.13
N ARG A 26 -4.51 24.20 5.56
CA ARG A 26 -3.38 25.14 5.44
C ARG A 26 -2.86 25.61 6.79
N THR A 27 -3.76 25.88 7.74
CA THR A 27 -3.39 26.42 9.05
C THR A 27 -2.88 25.35 10.00
N GLY A 28 -3.44 24.15 9.95
CA GLY A 28 -3.19 23.10 10.95
C GLY A 28 -2.64 21.79 10.39
N GLY A 29 -2.39 21.69 9.09
CA GLY A 29 -1.83 20.49 8.47
C GLY A 29 -2.77 19.28 8.53
N ASP A 30 -2.17 18.10 8.52
CA ASP A 30 -2.84 16.80 8.59
C ASP A 30 -3.47 16.55 9.96
N GLU A 31 -2.84 16.97 11.05
CA GLU A 31 -3.37 16.80 12.41
C GLU A 31 -4.70 17.54 12.66
N ALA A 32 -5.01 18.56 11.84
CA ALA A 32 -6.20 19.39 11.98
C ALA A 32 -7.44 18.89 11.24
N ILE A 33 -7.35 17.77 10.51
CA ILE A 33 -8.45 17.22 9.73
C ILE A 33 -8.62 15.72 9.98
N ALA A 34 -9.85 15.23 9.87
CA ALA A 34 -10.12 13.79 9.94
C ALA A 34 -9.83 13.08 8.61
N ASP A 35 -9.62 11.76 8.64
CA ASP A 35 -9.39 10.92 7.45
C ASP A 35 -10.41 11.14 6.33
N TYR A 36 -11.70 11.24 6.67
CA TYR A 36 -12.74 11.47 5.66
C TYR A 36 -12.59 12.84 5.03
N GLU A 37 -12.15 13.84 5.79
CA GLU A 37 -11.93 15.19 5.30
C GLU A 37 -10.68 15.28 4.42
N LEU A 38 -9.66 14.47 4.69
CA LEU A 38 -8.50 14.31 3.81
C LEU A 38 -8.92 13.69 2.47
N LEU A 39 -9.84 12.72 2.47
CA LEU A 39 -10.46 12.21 1.23
C LEU A 39 -11.28 13.30 0.52
N GLU A 40 -12.07 14.10 1.25
CA GLU A 40 -12.82 15.21 0.65
C GLU A 40 -11.90 16.17 -0.12
N LEU A 41 -10.73 16.50 0.44
CA LEU A 41 -9.74 17.37 -0.22
C LEU A 41 -9.24 16.82 -1.56
N ILE A 42 -9.05 15.50 -1.65
CA ILE A 42 -8.68 14.83 -2.91
C ILE A 42 -9.88 14.82 -3.86
N LEU A 43 -11.05 14.38 -3.38
CA LEU A 43 -12.28 14.28 -4.17
C LEU A 43 -12.72 15.62 -4.77
N PHE A 44 -12.45 16.74 -4.11
CA PHE A 44 -12.73 18.07 -4.66
C PHE A 44 -12.06 18.37 -6.00
N ARG A 45 -10.95 17.69 -6.32
CA ARG A 45 -10.22 17.84 -7.59
C ARG A 45 -10.94 17.16 -8.75
N SER A 46 -11.52 15.99 -8.48
CA SER A 46 -12.17 15.13 -9.47
C SER A 46 -13.69 15.30 -9.54
N ILE A 47 -14.33 15.75 -8.45
CA ILE A 47 -15.78 15.92 -8.35
C ILE A 47 -16.10 17.40 -8.04
N PRO A 48 -16.36 18.21 -9.07
CA PRO A 48 -16.69 19.62 -8.90
C PRO A 48 -18.14 19.82 -8.47
N ARG A 49 -18.39 20.84 -7.63
CA ARG A 49 -19.73 21.39 -7.35
C ARG A 49 -20.75 20.39 -6.75
N GLN A 50 -20.29 19.38 -6.01
CA GLN A 50 -21.13 18.44 -5.28
C GLN A 50 -20.63 18.28 -3.83
N ASP A 51 -21.53 17.84 -2.94
CA ASP A 51 -21.17 17.42 -1.59
C ASP A 51 -20.51 16.02 -1.65
N VAL A 52 -19.21 15.98 -1.37
CA VAL A 52 -18.41 14.74 -1.42
C VAL A 52 -18.26 14.10 -0.04
N LYS A 53 -18.78 14.73 1.03
CA LYS A 53 -18.68 14.19 2.39
C LYS A 53 -19.37 12.82 2.54
N PRO A 54 -20.58 12.59 1.99
CA PRO A 54 -21.19 11.26 2.02
C PRO A 54 -20.31 10.21 1.33
N LEU A 55 -19.76 10.54 0.16
CA LEU A 55 -18.90 9.65 -0.61
C LEU A 55 -17.59 9.34 0.12
N ALA A 56 -16.95 10.33 0.75
CA ALA A 56 -15.74 10.12 1.55
C ALA A 56 -16.00 9.17 2.74
N LYS A 57 -17.15 9.32 3.40
CA LYS A 57 -17.55 8.41 4.48
C LYS A 57 -17.90 7.02 3.98
N GLU A 58 -18.56 6.91 2.83
CA GLU A 58 -18.87 5.62 2.19
C GLU A 58 -17.58 4.88 1.81
N LEU A 59 -16.58 5.58 1.27
CA LEU A 59 -15.25 5.02 1.03
C LEU A 59 -14.62 4.48 2.32
N LEU A 60 -14.55 5.28 3.39
CA LEU A 60 -13.98 4.78 4.65
C LEU A 60 -14.78 3.62 5.24
N ALA A 61 -16.11 3.62 5.09
CA ALA A 61 -16.93 2.49 5.56
C ALA A 61 -16.68 1.22 4.73
N ALA A 62 -16.49 1.34 3.42
CA ALA A 62 -16.25 0.21 2.52
C ALA A 62 -14.82 -0.35 2.61
N PHE A 63 -13.84 0.50 2.93
CA PHE A 63 -12.42 0.17 2.91
C PHE A 63 -11.74 0.18 4.27
N GLY A 64 -12.36 0.72 5.33
CA GLY A 64 -11.81 0.73 6.69
C GLY A 64 -10.98 1.97 7.04
N SER A 65 -10.00 2.32 6.21
CA SER A 65 -9.05 3.41 6.51
C SER A 65 -8.68 4.27 5.30
N PHE A 66 -8.12 5.46 5.53
CA PHE A 66 -7.59 6.30 4.45
C PHE A 66 -6.55 5.55 3.60
N ALA A 67 -5.65 4.84 4.27
CA ALA A 67 -4.59 4.08 3.61
C ALA A 67 -5.16 2.95 2.73
N GLU A 68 -6.20 2.25 3.21
CA GLU A 68 -6.92 1.24 2.41
C GLU A 68 -7.63 1.84 1.20
N VAL A 69 -8.26 3.00 1.32
CA VAL A 69 -8.90 3.68 0.17
C VAL A 69 -7.86 4.04 -0.89
N ILE A 70 -6.74 4.64 -0.50
CA ILE A 70 -5.68 5.04 -1.43
C ILE A 70 -5.00 3.81 -2.05
N GLY A 71 -4.79 2.75 -1.28
CA GLY A 71 -4.11 1.53 -1.72
C GLY A 71 -4.98 0.56 -2.53
N ALA A 72 -6.31 0.60 -2.37
CA ALA A 72 -7.24 -0.37 -2.97
C ALA A 72 -7.15 -0.44 -4.51
N SER A 73 -7.32 -1.62 -5.10
CA SER A 73 -7.30 -1.77 -6.57
C SER A 73 -8.39 -0.93 -7.26
N GLU A 74 -8.18 -0.62 -8.54
CA GLU A 74 -9.19 0.09 -9.34
C GLU A 74 -10.51 -0.67 -9.40
N ALA A 75 -10.45 -2.00 -9.50
CA ALA A 75 -11.64 -2.85 -9.55
C ALA A 75 -12.48 -2.71 -8.27
N ARG A 76 -11.83 -2.65 -7.10
CA ARG A 76 -12.52 -2.40 -5.84
C ARG A 76 -13.03 -0.97 -5.73
N LEU A 77 -12.25 0.04 -6.11
CA LEU A 77 -12.71 1.43 -6.07
C LEU A 77 -13.98 1.66 -6.90
N ARG A 78 -14.10 0.95 -8.03
CA ARG A 78 -15.29 1.00 -8.92
C ARG A 78 -16.56 0.42 -8.31
N THR A 79 -16.49 -0.36 -7.23
CA THR A 79 -17.69 -0.91 -6.59
C THR A 79 -18.47 0.15 -5.79
N VAL A 80 -17.82 1.26 -5.44
CA VAL A 80 -18.45 2.38 -4.72
C VAL A 80 -19.10 3.33 -5.73
N LYS A 81 -20.40 3.59 -5.54
CA LYS A 81 -21.18 4.45 -6.43
C LYS A 81 -20.67 5.89 -6.34
N GLY A 82 -20.45 6.52 -7.51
CA GLY A 82 -19.93 7.90 -7.58
C GLY A 82 -18.40 8.00 -7.73
N ILE A 83 -17.70 6.86 -7.73
CA ILE A 83 -16.28 6.80 -8.08
C ILE A 83 -16.13 6.60 -9.59
N GLY A 84 -15.64 7.63 -10.28
CA GLY A 84 -15.32 7.61 -11.70
C GLY A 84 -13.81 7.60 -11.98
N GLU A 85 -13.44 7.51 -13.26
CA GLU A 85 -12.03 7.43 -13.72
C GLU A 85 -11.12 8.51 -13.12
N ALA A 86 -11.59 9.76 -13.06
CA ALA A 86 -10.78 10.87 -12.54
C ALA A 86 -10.43 10.68 -11.06
N THR A 87 -11.40 10.28 -10.24
CA THR A 87 -11.18 10.01 -8.81
C THR A 87 -10.23 8.84 -8.61
N ILE A 88 -10.39 7.78 -9.41
CA ILE A 88 -9.49 6.62 -9.38
C ILE A 88 -8.06 7.06 -9.71
N LEU A 89 -7.88 7.83 -10.78
CA LEU A 89 -6.58 8.35 -11.17
C LEU A 89 -5.95 9.20 -10.06
N ASP A 90 -6.69 10.12 -9.45
CA ASP A 90 -6.20 10.95 -8.35
C ASP A 90 -5.73 10.09 -7.16
N PHE A 91 -6.51 9.08 -6.75
CA PHE A 91 -6.09 8.15 -5.70
C PHE A 91 -4.84 7.36 -6.09
N LYS A 92 -4.74 6.89 -7.34
CA LYS A 92 -3.57 6.17 -7.85
C LYS A 92 -2.33 7.04 -7.94
N VAL A 93 -2.47 8.32 -8.25
CA VAL A 93 -1.36 9.28 -8.20
C VAL A 93 -0.85 9.44 -6.76
N VAL A 94 -1.75 9.60 -5.78
CA VAL A 94 -1.39 9.69 -4.37
C VAL A 94 -0.69 8.40 -3.89
N HIS A 95 -1.24 7.23 -4.21
CA HIS A 95 -0.63 5.94 -3.86
C HIS A 95 0.76 5.78 -4.46
N ALA A 96 0.93 6.11 -5.75
CA ALA A 96 2.22 6.05 -6.42
C ALA A 96 3.24 7.02 -5.82
N ALA A 97 2.82 8.22 -5.41
CA ALA A 97 3.67 9.17 -4.71
C ALA A 97 4.13 8.63 -3.35
N SER A 98 3.20 8.13 -2.52
CA SER A 98 3.50 7.53 -1.23
C SER A 98 4.48 6.36 -1.36
N ARG A 99 4.28 5.47 -2.35
CA ARG A 99 5.20 4.37 -2.65
C ARG A 99 6.61 4.86 -3.02
N ARG A 100 6.73 5.91 -3.83
CA ARG A 100 8.03 6.48 -4.21
C ARG A 100 8.74 7.14 -3.03
N ILE A 101 8.01 7.85 -2.18
CA ILE A 101 8.54 8.45 -0.95
C ILE A 101 9.06 7.36 -0.01
N ALA A 102 8.23 6.35 0.29
CA ALA A 102 8.62 5.22 1.13
C ALA A 102 9.85 4.49 0.56
N ARG A 103 9.86 4.25 -0.76
CA ARG A 103 11.02 3.64 -1.45
C ARG A 103 12.29 4.46 -1.29
N SER A 104 12.20 5.80 -1.39
CA SER A 104 13.36 6.69 -1.25
C SER A 104 13.99 6.64 0.14
N GLY A 105 13.22 6.30 1.17
CA GLY A 105 13.72 6.09 2.53
C GLY A 105 14.59 4.85 2.69
N VAL A 106 14.44 3.86 1.79
CA VAL A 106 15.11 2.55 1.83
C VAL A 106 16.17 2.39 0.73
N VAL A 107 16.00 3.05 -0.42
CA VAL A 107 16.96 2.99 -1.53
C VAL A 107 18.21 3.83 -1.21
N LYS A 108 19.40 3.31 -1.56
CA LYS A 108 20.75 3.86 -1.22
C LYS A 108 21.10 3.89 0.26
N ARG A 109 20.34 3.21 1.12
CA ARG A 109 20.70 2.92 2.51
C ARG A 109 20.81 1.41 2.70
N PRO A 110 21.64 0.93 3.64
CA PRO A 110 21.60 -0.48 3.99
C PRO A 110 20.20 -0.83 4.50
N VAL A 111 19.53 -1.80 3.91
CA VAL A 111 18.20 -2.30 4.31
C VAL A 111 18.20 -2.70 5.78
N LEU A 112 19.29 -3.33 6.22
CA LEU A 112 19.48 -3.73 7.62
C LEU A 112 19.72 -2.56 8.59
N SER A 113 19.95 -1.33 8.10
CA SER A 113 20.13 -0.17 8.98
C SER A 113 18.84 0.31 9.63
N SER A 114 17.68 -0.05 9.07
CA SER A 114 16.38 0.17 9.69
C SER A 114 15.36 -0.83 9.18
N TRP A 115 15.22 -1.94 9.90
CA TRP A 115 14.18 -2.94 9.62
C TRP A 115 12.77 -2.35 9.62
N PRO A 116 12.39 -1.45 10.55
CA PRO A 116 11.08 -0.80 10.49
C PRO A 116 10.83 -0.06 9.17
N ALA A 117 11.83 0.65 8.63
CA ALA A 117 11.67 1.34 7.35
C ALA A 117 11.43 0.38 6.17
N VAL A 118 12.00 -0.82 6.21
CA VAL A 118 11.76 -1.87 5.21
C VAL A 118 10.33 -2.40 5.33
N ILE A 119 9.86 -2.64 6.55
CA ILE A 119 8.48 -3.05 6.81
C ILE A 119 7.49 -1.98 6.33
N ASP A 120 7.71 -0.70 6.68
CA ASP A 120 6.85 0.40 6.27
C ASP A 120 6.80 0.55 4.74
N TYR A 121 7.95 0.36 4.09
CA TYR A 121 8.02 0.31 2.64
C TYR A 121 7.17 -0.83 2.05
N CYS A 122 7.37 -2.05 2.55
CA CYS A 122 6.64 -3.24 2.09
C CYS A 122 5.12 -3.10 2.35
N ARG A 123 4.72 -2.59 3.51
CA ARG A 123 3.31 -2.30 3.84
C ARG A 123 2.70 -1.30 2.85
N THR A 124 3.38 -0.17 2.61
CA THR A 124 2.94 0.84 1.64
C THR A 124 2.79 0.27 0.23
N ALA A 125 3.68 -0.65 -0.15
CA ALA A 125 3.71 -1.23 -1.49
C ALA A 125 2.71 -2.38 -1.69
N MET A 126 2.30 -3.10 -0.64
CA MET A 126 1.66 -4.42 -0.78
C MET A 126 0.44 -4.67 0.14
N ALA A 127 0.26 -3.95 1.25
CA ALA A 127 -0.72 -4.33 2.28
C ALA A 127 -2.18 -4.35 1.79
N TYR A 128 -2.51 -3.55 0.77
CA TYR A 128 -3.86 -3.38 0.25
C TYR A 128 -4.03 -3.91 -1.18
N GLU A 129 -3.05 -4.71 -1.64
CA GLU A 129 -3.17 -5.42 -2.91
C GLU A 129 -4.13 -6.60 -2.76
N ASP A 130 -5.13 -6.65 -3.64
CA ASP A 130 -6.18 -7.69 -3.61
C ASP A 130 -5.70 -9.04 -4.16
N ARG A 131 -4.50 -9.06 -4.74
CA ARG A 131 -3.83 -10.25 -5.24
C ARG A 131 -2.58 -10.48 -4.42
N GLU A 132 -2.29 -11.75 -4.19
CA GLU A 132 -1.02 -12.16 -3.62
C GLU A 132 0.11 -11.84 -4.62
N GLN A 133 1.12 -11.13 -4.12
CA GLN A 133 2.31 -10.77 -4.85
C GLN A 133 3.52 -11.29 -4.10
N PHE A 134 4.40 -12.00 -4.80
CA PHE A 134 5.71 -12.37 -4.29
C PHE A 134 6.75 -11.37 -4.83
N ARG A 135 7.38 -10.65 -3.91
CA ARG A 135 8.37 -9.60 -4.13
C ARG A 135 9.72 -10.05 -3.58
N VAL A 136 10.78 -9.67 -4.27
CA VAL A 136 12.15 -9.89 -3.82
C VAL A 136 12.89 -8.55 -3.80
N LEU A 137 13.45 -8.22 -2.63
CA LEU A 137 14.40 -7.12 -2.49
C LEU A 137 15.80 -7.68 -2.69
N PHE A 138 16.46 -7.30 -3.78
CA PHE A 138 17.81 -7.72 -4.10
C PHE A 138 18.80 -6.74 -3.51
N LEU A 139 19.80 -7.25 -2.78
CA LEU A 139 20.75 -6.45 -2.03
C LEU A 139 22.19 -6.69 -2.47
N ASP A 140 23.02 -5.65 -2.41
CA ASP A 140 24.46 -5.75 -2.58
C ASP A 140 25.21 -6.20 -1.30
N LYS A 141 26.55 -6.22 -1.38
CA LYS A 141 27.46 -6.63 -0.29
C LYS A 141 27.38 -5.72 0.94
N LYS A 142 26.88 -4.50 0.77
CA LYS A 142 26.66 -3.52 1.85
C LYS A 142 25.20 -3.55 2.34
N ASN A 143 24.43 -4.56 1.92
CA ASN A 143 23.00 -4.71 2.14
C ASN A 143 22.17 -3.53 1.62
N GLN A 144 22.65 -2.80 0.60
CA GLN A 144 21.87 -1.76 -0.06
C GLN A 144 20.95 -2.39 -1.09
N MET A 145 19.69 -1.94 -1.13
CA MET A 145 18.73 -2.42 -2.13
C MET A 145 19.12 -1.94 -3.52
N ILE A 146 19.50 -2.90 -4.38
CA ILE A 146 19.87 -2.66 -5.78
C ILE A 146 18.68 -2.85 -6.73
N ALA A 147 17.74 -3.74 -6.37
CA ALA A 147 16.50 -3.89 -7.09
C ALA A 147 15.36 -4.29 -6.15
N ASP A 148 14.15 -3.94 -6.57
CA ASP A 148 12.91 -4.32 -5.92
C ASP A 148 11.95 -4.75 -7.02
N GLU A 149 11.64 -6.04 -7.07
CA GLU A 149 10.88 -6.63 -8.16
C GLU A 149 9.79 -7.55 -7.63
N VAL A 150 8.60 -7.41 -8.21
CA VAL A 150 7.55 -8.42 -8.08
C VAL A 150 7.91 -9.56 -9.02
N GLN A 151 8.36 -10.68 -8.46
CA GLN A 151 8.72 -11.87 -9.24
C GLN A 151 7.47 -12.66 -9.65
N GLN A 152 6.38 -12.50 -8.91
CA GLN A 152 5.14 -13.21 -9.21
C GLN A 152 3.90 -12.46 -8.72
N THR A 153 2.83 -12.57 -9.49
CA THR A 153 1.48 -12.15 -9.10
C THR A 153 0.54 -13.33 -9.27
N GLY A 154 -0.12 -13.77 -8.19
CA GLY A 154 -1.05 -14.89 -8.21
C GLY A 154 -2.53 -14.50 -8.33
N THR A 155 -3.37 -15.52 -8.55
CA THR A 155 -4.79 -15.55 -8.14
C THR A 155 -4.93 -16.47 -6.91
N VAL A 156 -6.15 -16.59 -6.35
CA VAL A 156 -6.52 -17.31 -5.11
C VAL A 156 -5.91 -18.72 -4.93
N ASP A 157 -5.43 -19.37 -6.00
CA ASP A 157 -4.97 -20.76 -6.02
C ASP A 157 -3.45 -20.98 -6.25
N HIS A 158 -2.60 -20.02 -5.86
CA HIS A 158 -1.13 -20.19 -5.75
C HIS A 158 -0.42 -20.66 -7.04
N THR A 159 0.12 -19.71 -7.84
CA THR A 159 1.22 -20.08 -8.76
C THR A 159 2.49 -20.32 -7.93
N PRO A 160 3.29 -21.37 -8.17
CA PRO A 160 4.46 -21.64 -7.33
C PRO A 160 5.61 -20.67 -7.64
N VAL A 161 6.21 -20.10 -6.59
CA VAL A 161 7.49 -19.40 -6.70
C VAL A 161 8.56 -20.43 -7.02
N TYR A 162 9.29 -20.23 -8.11
CA TYR A 162 10.36 -21.14 -8.52
C TYR A 162 11.72 -20.64 -8.00
N PRO A 163 12.37 -21.36 -7.06
CA PRO A 163 13.68 -20.96 -6.53
C PRO A 163 14.73 -20.67 -7.61
N ARG A 164 14.69 -21.41 -8.72
CA ARG A 164 15.60 -21.20 -9.86
C ARG A 164 15.47 -19.81 -10.48
N GLU A 165 14.26 -19.25 -10.56
CA GLU A 165 14.04 -17.93 -11.18
C GLU A 165 14.52 -16.83 -10.22
N VAL A 166 14.24 -16.98 -8.92
CA VAL A 166 14.74 -16.06 -7.88
C VAL A 166 16.27 -16.03 -7.87
N VAL A 167 16.91 -17.19 -7.87
CA VAL A 167 18.38 -17.32 -7.87
C VAL A 167 18.99 -16.82 -9.17
N LYS A 168 18.42 -17.19 -10.33
CA LYS A 168 18.85 -16.68 -11.64
C LYS A 168 18.83 -15.16 -11.65
N ARG A 169 17.73 -14.55 -11.18
CA ARG A 169 17.60 -13.09 -11.14
C ARG A 169 18.58 -12.44 -10.18
N ALA A 170 18.82 -13.07 -9.03
CA ALA A 170 19.83 -12.60 -8.07
C ALA A 170 21.24 -12.57 -8.69
N LEU A 171 21.59 -13.60 -9.46
CA LEU A 171 22.87 -13.64 -10.19
C LEU A 171 22.95 -12.59 -11.30
N GLU A 172 21.89 -12.39 -12.09
CA GLU A 172 21.83 -11.35 -13.13
C GLU A 172 22.06 -9.94 -12.58
N LEU A 173 21.56 -9.68 -11.36
CA LEU A 173 21.71 -8.40 -10.67
C LEU A 173 22.99 -8.30 -9.85
N ALA A 174 23.80 -9.36 -9.79
CA ALA A 174 24.95 -9.49 -8.90
C ALA A 174 24.59 -9.25 -7.42
N ALA A 175 23.39 -9.66 -7.00
CA ALA A 175 22.93 -9.58 -5.63
C ALA A 175 23.71 -10.57 -4.75
N THR A 176 24.04 -10.16 -3.52
CA THR A 176 24.67 -11.03 -2.52
C THR A 176 23.74 -11.36 -1.36
N ALA A 177 22.59 -10.68 -1.27
CA ALA A 177 21.56 -11.05 -0.32
C ALA A 177 20.16 -10.72 -0.84
N LEU A 178 19.16 -11.37 -0.25
CA LEU A 178 17.74 -11.26 -0.59
C LEU A 178 16.92 -11.01 0.67
N VAL A 179 15.84 -10.22 0.52
CA VAL A 179 14.69 -10.26 1.44
C VAL A 179 13.48 -10.68 0.61
N LEU A 180 12.85 -11.78 1.00
CA LEU A 180 11.63 -12.26 0.36
C LEU A 180 10.44 -11.57 1.03
N VAL A 181 9.43 -11.21 0.26
CA VAL A 181 8.23 -10.56 0.78
C VAL A 181 7.01 -11.06 0.01
N HIS A 182 5.94 -11.41 0.70
CA HIS A 182 4.62 -11.52 0.04
C HIS A 182 3.52 -10.91 0.89
N ASN A 183 2.37 -10.64 0.27
CA ASN A 183 1.18 -10.18 0.98
C ASN A 183 0.11 -11.27 1.06
N HIS A 184 -0.63 -11.27 2.16
CA HIS A 184 -1.86 -12.04 2.29
C HIS A 184 -3.07 -11.13 2.07
N PRO A 185 -3.80 -11.26 0.95
CA PRO A 185 -5.00 -10.44 0.70
C PRO A 185 -6.10 -10.61 1.75
N SER A 186 -6.11 -11.74 2.47
CA SER A 186 -6.97 -12.01 3.62
C SER A 186 -6.76 -11.03 4.77
N GLY A 187 -5.56 -10.42 4.86
CA GLY A 187 -5.18 -9.47 5.90
C GLY A 187 -4.37 -10.08 7.04
N ASP A 188 -4.47 -11.39 7.28
CA ASP A 188 -3.73 -12.10 8.33
C ASP A 188 -2.30 -12.43 7.85
N PRO A 189 -1.23 -11.92 8.50
CA PRO A 189 0.14 -12.19 8.10
C PRO A 189 0.68 -13.55 8.60
N ALA A 190 -0.12 -14.40 9.24
CA ALA A 190 0.35 -15.69 9.76
C ALA A 190 0.93 -16.59 8.63
N PRO A 191 2.15 -17.13 8.78
CA PRO A 191 2.76 -17.97 7.76
C PRO A 191 2.08 -19.32 7.62
N SER A 192 1.86 -19.75 6.39
CA SER A 192 1.46 -21.11 6.06
C SER A 192 2.66 -22.06 6.02
N ARG A 193 2.38 -23.37 6.02
CA ARG A 193 3.44 -24.38 5.82
C ARG A 193 4.07 -24.26 4.42
N ALA A 194 3.29 -23.86 3.41
CA ALA A 194 3.77 -23.68 2.05
C ALA A 194 4.80 -22.55 1.98
N ASP A 195 4.56 -21.43 2.70
CA ASP A 195 5.49 -20.30 2.77
C ASP A 195 6.85 -20.74 3.33
N VAL A 196 6.83 -21.47 4.44
CA VAL A 196 8.06 -21.96 5.09
C VAL A 196 8.80 -22.93 4.17
N THR A 197 8.10 -23.87 3.55
CA THR A 197 8.72 -24.84 2.63
C THR A 197 9.35 -24.16 1.42
N MET A 198 8.62 -23.24 0.77
CA MET A 198 9.13 -22.48 -0.38
C MET A 198 10.35 -21.64 0.01
N THR A 199 10.30 -20.97 1.17
CA THR A 199 11.43 -20.16 1.68
C THR A 199 12.69 -21.00 1.86
N LYS A 200 12.55 -22.18 2.46
CA LYS A 200 13.67 -23.10 2.67
C LYS A 200 14.27 -23.57 1.34
N GLN A 201 13.43 -23.87 0.35
CA GLN A 201 13.92 -24.21 -1.00
C GLN A 201 14.70 -23.06 -1.66
N VAL A 202 14.28 -21.81 -1.46
CA VAL A 202 15.02 -20.63 -1.94
C VAL A 202 16.36 -20.50 -1.20
N ILE A 203 16.38 -20.67 0.13
CA ILE A 203 17.61 -20.65 0.95
C ILE A 203 18.59 -21.73 0.49
N ASP A 204 18.12 -22.96 0.32
CA ASP A 204 18.93 -24.11 -0.09
C ASP A 204 19.53 -23.92 -1.49
N ALA A 205 18.80 -23.28 -2.40
CA ALA A 205 19.29 -22.96 -3.74
C ALA A 205 20.25 -21.76 -3.78
N ALA A 206 20.05 -20.76 -2.92
CA ALA A 206 20.83 -19.52 -2.89
C ALA A 206 22.17 -19.68 -2.15
N THR A 207 22.19 -20.47 -1.07
CA THR A 207 23.35 -20.62 -0.17
C THR A 207 24.62 -21.11 -0.89
N PRO A 208 24.58 -22.15 -1.74
CA PRO A 208 25.78 -22.64 -2.45
C PRO A 208 26.40 -21.60 -3.39
N LEU A 209 25.63 -20.59 -3.79
CA LEU A 209 26.05 -19.52 -4.69
C LEU A 209 26.53 -18.28 -3.92
N GLY A 210 26.60 -18.35 -2.58
CA GLY A 210 27.02 -17.24 -1.73
C GLY A 210 25.98 -16.13 -1.61
N ILE A 211 24.69 -16.42 -1.87
CA ILE A 211 23.59 -15.48 -1.77
C ILE A 211 22.83 -15.75 -0.47
N THR A 212 22.78 -14.76 0.42
CA THR A 212 22.14 -14.88 1.74
C THR A 212 20.67 -14.48 1.68
N VAL A 213 19.76 -15.28 2.25
CA VAL A 213 18.36 -14.85 2.45
C VAL A 213 18.22 -14.34 3.88
N HIS A 214 18.07 -13.01 4.02
CA HIS A 214 18.00 -12.37 5.33
C HIS A 214 16.70 -12.65 6.04
N ASP A 215 15.58 -12.63 5.33
CA ASP A 215 14.28 -12.93 5.91
C ASP A 215 13.25 -13.22 4.82
N HIS A 216 12.11 -13.73 5.26
CA HIS A 216 10.87 -13.71 4.50
C HIS A 216 9.79 -13.01 5.33
N ILE A 217 9.32 -11.87 4.82
CA ILE A 217 8.31 -11.03 5.47
C ILE A 217 6.94 -11.30 4.82
N ILE A 218 5.93 -11.56 5.64
CA ILE A 218 4.54 -11.65 5.20
C ILE A 218 3.83 -10.37 5.59
N ILE A 219 3.18 -9.71 4.64
CA ILE A 219 2.49 -8.44 4.83
C ILE A 219 0.98 -8.69 4.85
N GLY A 220 0.36 -8.35 5.96
CA GLY A 220 -1.09 -8.29 6.12
C GLY A 220 -1.59 -6.85 6.22
N ARG A 221 -2.91 -6.67 6.20
CA ARG A 221 -3.52 -5.34 6.42
C ARG A 221 -3.23 -4.85 7.84
N ASP A 222 -3.41 -5.75 8.81
CA ASP A 222 -3.31 -5.43 10.24
C ASP A 222 -1.91 -5.63 10.82
N GLY A 223 -0.95 -6.11 10.03
CA GLY A 223 0.39 -6.35 10.55
C GLY A 223 1.36 -6.98 9.56
N HIS A 224 2.42 -7.55 10.10
CA HIS A 224 3.39 -8.32 9.34
C HIS A 224 3.92 -9.47 10.19
N ALA A 225 4.45 -10.49 9.54
CA ALA A 225 5.19 -11.58 10.18
C ALA A 225 6.57 -11.69 9.54
N SER A 226 7.56 -12.06 10.34
CA SER A 226 8.93 -12.35 9.91
C SER A 226 9.19 -13.82 10.17
N LEU A 227 9.48 -14.61 9.13
CA LEU A 227 9.79 -16.03 9.31
C LEU A 227 11.04 -16.22 10.16
N ARG A 228 12.07 -15.38 10.00
CA ARG A 228 13.27 -15.42 10.85
C ARG A 228 12.94 -15.04 12.30
N GLY A 229 12.14 -14.00 12.51
CA GLY A 229 11.70 -13.57 13.85
C GLY A 229 10.86 -14.62 14.57
N LEU A 230 10.09 -15.40 13.81
CA LEU A 230 9.33 -16.56 14.30
C LEU A 230 10.16 -17.85 14.39
N GLN A 231 11.47 -17.81 14.10
CA GLN A 231 12.37 -18.97 14.13
C GLN A 231 11.96 -20.11 13.19
N LEU A 232 11.35 -19.78 12.04
CA LEU A 232 10.95 -20.75 11.02
C LEU A 232 12.04 -21.01 9.97
N ILE A 233 13.05 -20.13 9.91
CA ILE A 233 14.24 -20.12 9.02
C ILE A 233 15.47 -19.48 9.70
#